data_AF-A0A142XGJ0-F1
#
_entry.id   AF-A0A142XGJ0-F1
#
_cell.length_a   1.000
_cell.length_b   1.000
_cell.length_c   1.000
_cell.angle_alpha   90.00
_cell.angle_beta   90.00
_cell.angle_gamma   90.00
#
_symmetry.space_group_name_H-M   'P 1'
#
loop_
_entity.id
_entity.type
_entity.pdbx_description
1 polymer ?
#
loop_
_entity_poly.entity_id
_entity_poly.type
_entity_poly.pdbx_seq_one_letter_code
_entity_poly.pdbx_strand_id
1 'polypeptide(L)'
;MLEILVLSVLSPNIAARARHKGRAVLPFVFLLLGYWAWGQLLGGFAGAAFAIMLGYEPDLLLAYVTSWVGAIAGTVVAFKKVNAVPVPTSHMSAAAATTTITPVTDRDNYEHDDHHDRDRGWGPIE
;
A
#
# COMPACT_ATOMS: atom_id res chain seq x y z
N MET A 1 17.90 7.32 1.15
CA MET A 1 16.86 8.36 1.37
C MET A 1 15.69 8.22 0.40
N LEU A 2 15.91 7.86 -0.87
CA LEU A 2 14.82 7.67 -1.85
C LEU A 2 13.90 6.49 -1.49
N GLU A 3 14.42 5.51 -0.74
CA GLU A 3 13.66 4.37 -0.22
C GLU A 3 12.47 4.80 0.65
N ILE A 4 12.69 5.77 1.53
CA ILE A 4 11.64 6.26 2.44
C ILE A 4 10.53 6.92 1.62
N LEU A 5 10.89 7.70 0.59
CA LEU A 5 9.92 8.34 -0.29
C LEU A 5 9.06 7.31 -1.04
N VAL A 6 9.68 6.24 -1.55
CA VAL A 6 8.96 5.13 -2.20
C VAL A 6 8.01 4.43 -1.22
N LEU A 7 8.47 4.16 0.00
CA LEU A 7 7.63 3.55 1.04
C LEU A 7 6.50 4.49 1.49
N SER A 8 6.72 5.81 1.54
CA SER A 8 5.68 6.79 1.85
C SER A 8 4.57 6.82 0.80
N VAL A 9 4.90 6.61 -0.48
CA VAL A 9 3.90 6.54 -1.57
C VAL A 9 3.19 5.18 -1.62
N LEU A 10 3.87 4.08 -1.27
CA LEU A 10 3.29 2.73 -1.31
C LEU A 10 2.48 2.37 -0.06
N SER A 11 2.82 2.93 1.10
CA SER A 11 2.13 2.69 2.38
C SER A 11 0.62 2.98 2.33
N PRO A 12 0.13 4.11 1.76
CA PRO A 12 -1.30 4.35 1.60
C PRO A 12 -1.99 3.30 0.71
N ASN A 13 -1.31 2.83 -0.34
CA ASN A 13 -1.86 1.87 -1.29
C ASN A 13 -2.07 0.49 -0.66
N ILE A 14 -1.12 0.00 0.13
CA ILE A 14 -1.28 -1.27 0.84
C ILE A 14 -2.30 -1.16 1.99
N ALA A 15 -2.33 -0.01 2.66
CA ALA A 15 -3.30 0.30 3.72
C ALA A 15 -4.73 0.31 3.18
N ALA A 16 -4.98 0.94 2.03
CA ALA A 16 -6.28 0.95 1.39
C ALA A 16 -6.78 -0.48 1.11
N ARG A 17 -5.92 -1.35 0.54
CA ARG A 17 -6.25 -2.75 0.29
C ARG A 17 -6.58 -3.55 1.55
N ALA A 18 -5.87 -3.29 2.65
CA ALA A 18 -6.17 -3.91 3.94
C ALA A 18 -7.53 -3.44 4.51
N ARG A 19 -7.81 -2.13 4.42
CA ARG A 19 -9.09 -1.53 4.85
C ARG A 19 -10.28 -2.07 4.06
N HIS A 20 -10.16 -2.19 2.75
CA HIS A 20 -11.21 -2.79 1.90
C HIS A 20 -11.56 -4.23 2.31
N LYS A 21 -10.65 -4.92 3.00
CA LYS A 21 -10.87 -6.28 3.52
C LYS A 21 -11.33 -6.32 4.98
N GLY A 22 -11.61 -5.16 5.59
CA GLY A 22 -11.99 -5.05 7.00
C GLY A 22 -10.88 -5.48 7.97
N ARG A 23 -9.61 -5.37 7.57
CA ARG A 23 -8.47 -5.79 8.39
C ARG A 23 -7.72 -4.58 8.96
N ALA A 24 -7.03 -4.79 10.08
CA ALA A 24 -6.13 -3.80 10.66
C ALA A 24 -5.00 -3.46 9.67
N VAL A 25 -4.71 -2.17 9.51
CA VAL A 25 -3.74 -1.65 8.52
C VAL A 25 -2.30 -1.90 8.95
N LEU A 26 -2.00 -1.69 10.23
CA LEU A 26 -0.66 -1.71 10.80
C LEU A 26 0.18 -2.95 10.42
N PRO A 27 -0.33 -4.20 10.57
CA PRO A 27 0.46 -5.38 10.25
C PRO A 27 0.84 -5.46 8.76
N PHE A 28 0.03 -4.92 7.85
CA PHE A 28 0.36 -4.92 6.41
C PHE A 28 1.40 -3.87 6.04
N VAL A 29 1.43 -2.74 6.75
CA VAL A 29 2.51 -1.74 6.58
C VAL A 29 3.83 -2.31 7.08
N PHE A 30 3.84 -2.99 8.24
CA PHE A 30 5.04 -3.70 8.70
C PHE A 30 5.46 -4.85 7.77
N LEU A 31 4.49 -5.56 7.19
CA LEU A 31 4.74 -6.57 6.17
C LEU A 31 5.48 -5.96 4.96
N LEU A 32 5.02 -4.81 4.45
CA LEU A 32 5.66 -4.09 3.36
C LEU A 32 7.09 -3.69 3.72
N LEU A 33 7.30 -3.07 4.89
CA LEU A 33 8.61 -2.69 5.40
C LEU A 33 9.55 -3.89 5.50
N GLY A 34 9.06 -5.01 6.05
CA GLY A 34 9.83 -6.24 6.20
C GLY A 34 10.26 -6.83 4.86
N TYR A 35 9.33 -6.97 3.91
CA TYR A 35 9.65 -7.48 2.57
C TYR A 35 10.53 -6.51 1.76
N TRP A 36 10.36 -5.20 1.93
CA TRP A 36 11.22 -4.20 1.31
C TRP A 36 12.67 -4.34 1.78
N ALA A 37 12.88 -4.35 3.10
CA ALA A 37 14.21 -4.48 3.70
C ALA A 37 14.87 -5.82 3.37
N TRP A 38 14.10 -6.93 3.46
CA TRP A 38 14.61 -8.25 3.06
C TRP A 38 14.94 -8.32 1.58
N GLY A 39 14.12 -7.70 0.72
CA GLY A 39 14.36 -7.63 -0.71
C GLY A 39 15.68 -6.92 -1.03
N GLN A 40 15.97 -5.79 -0.37
CA GLN A 40 17.24 -5.09 -0.53
C GLN A 40 18.43 -5.93 -0.08
N LEU A 41 18.33 -6.56 1.09
CA LEU A 41 19.43 -7.34 1.64
C LEU A 41 19.75 -8.55 0.75
N LEU A 42 18.74 -9.30 0.32
CA LEU A 42 18.91 -10.44 -0.58
C LEU A 42 19.37 -9.99 -1.97
N GLY A 43 18.84 -8.90 -2.50
CA GLY A 43 19.23 -8.36 -3.80
C GLY A 43 20.70 -7.89 -3.81
N GLY A 44 21.12 -7.17 -2.77
CA GLY A 44 22.52 -6.74 -2.63
C GLY A 44 23.47 -7.92 -2.47
N PHE A 45 23.11 -8.90 -1.65
CA PHE A 45 23.90 -10.12 -1.50
C PHE A 45 23.98 -10.93 -2.80
N ALA A 46 22.86 -11.06 -3.53
CA ALA A 46 22.83 -11.75 -4.82
C ALA A 46 23.70 -11.05 -5.87
N GLY A 47 23.67 -9.70 -5.93
CA GLY A 47 24.52 -8.94 -6.84
C GLY A 47 26.01 -9.08 -6.52
N ALA A 48 26.38 -9.00 -5.24
CA ALA A 48 27.76 -9.22 -4.81
C ALA A 48 28.23 -10.65 -5.12
N ALA A 49 27.41 -11.66 -4.82
CA ALA A 49 27.72 -13.06 -5.15
C ALA A 49 27.87 -13.27 -6.66
N PHE A 50 27.00 -12.64 -7.46
CA PHE A 50 27.07 -12.72 -8.92
C PHE A 50 28.34 -12.07 -9.49
N ALA A 51 28.76 -10.92 -8.96
CA ALA A 51 30.04 -10.29 -9.35
C ALA A 51 31.23 -11.21 -9.10
N ILE A 52 31.28 -11.81 -7.91
CA ILE A 52 32.35 -12.74 -7.51
C ILE A 52 32.36 -13.97 -8.43
N MET A 53 31.19 -14.53 -8.76
CA MET A 53 31.08 -15.69 -9.66
C MET A 53 31.59 -15.41 -11.07
N LEU A 54 31.49 -14.17 -11.54
CA LEU A 54 31.99 -13.75 -12.85
C LEU A 54 33.48 -13.36 -12.83
N GLY A 55 34.14 -13.41 -11.66
CA GLY A 55 35.53 -13.00 -11.50
C GLY A 55 35.74 -11.49 -11.57
N TYR A 56 34.67 -10.69 -11.48
CA TYR A 56 34.77 -9.23 -11.37
C TYR A 56 35.05 -8.82 -9.93
N GLU A 57 35.75 -7.69 -9.76
CA GLU A 57 35.84 -7.06 -8.45
C GLU A 57 34.43 -6.69 -7.94
N PRO A 58 34.19 -6.72 -6.62
CA PRO A 58 32.89 -6.38 -6.04
C PRO A 58 32.49 -4.94 -6.41
N ASP A 59 31.64 -4.81 -7.42
CA ASP A 59 31.11 -3.51 -7.84
C ASP A 59 29.91 -3.13 -6.98
N LEU A 60 30.08 -2.05 -6.20
CA LEU A 60 29.04 -1.47 -5.37
C LEU A 60 27.82 -1.04 -6.20
N LEU A 61 28.03 -0.61 -7.45
CA LEU A 61 26.94 -0.23 -8.34
C LEU A 61 26.05 -1.42 -8.67
N LEU A 62 26.65 -2.57 -8.99
CA LEU A 62 25.89 -3.79 -9.28
C LEU A 62 25.09 -4.24 -8.06
N ALA A 63 25.71 -4.28 -6.88
CA ALA A 63 25.05 -4.62 -5.63
C ALA A 63 23.89 -3.65 -5.31
N TYR A 64 24.05 -2.36 -5.62
CA TYR A 64 23.00 -1.35 -5.44
C TYR A 64 21.81 -1.57 -6.38
N VAL A 65 22.07 -1.80 -7.67
CA VAL A 65 21.01 -2.06 -8.67
C VAL A 65 20.27 -3.35 -8.35
N THR A 66 20.97 -4.43 -8.01
CA THR A 66 20.32 -5.70 -7.65
C THR A 66 19.55 -5.60 -6.33
N SER A 67 20.04 -4.83 -5.36
CA SER A 67 19.30 -4.47 -4.13
C SER A 67 17.97 -3.80 -4.46
N TRP A 68 17.96 -2.84 -5.38
CA TRP A 68 16.74 -2.17 -5.83
C TRP A 68 15.74 -3.12 -6.48
N VAL A 69 16.21 -3.98 -7.38
CA VAL A 69 15.38 -5.02 -8.01
C VAL A 69 14.80 -5.96 -6.95
N GLY A 70 15.61 -6.37 -5.98
CA GLY A 70 15.17 -7.19 -4.85
C GLY A 70 14.10 -6.50 -4.00
N ALA A 71 14.24 -5.20 -3.72
CA ALA A 71 13.26 -4.41 -2.97
C ALA A 71 11.91 -4.33 -3.71
N ILE A 72 11.96 -4.08 -5.02
CA ILE A 72 10.77 -4.05 -5.88
C ILE A 72 10.08 -5.43 -5.87
N ALA A 73 10.85 -6.51 -6.02
CA ALA A 73 10.31 -7.86 -5.95
C ALA A 73 9.67 -8.16 -4.58
N GLY A 74 10.33 -7.78 -3.48
CA GLY A 74 9.77 -7.88 -2.12
C GLY A 74 8.45 -7.14 -1.97
N THR A 75 8.37 -5.91 -2.49
CA THR A 75 7.14 -5.11 -2.51
C THR A 75 6.01 -5.85 -3.23
N VAL A 76 6.27 -6.38 -4.43
CA VAL A 76 5.28 -7.16 -5.19
C VAL A 76 4.79 -8.35 -4.38
N VAL A 77 5.68 -9.07 -3.71
CA VAL A 77 5.30 -10.19 -2.83
C VAL A 77 4.42 -9.73 -1.67
N ALA A 78 4.73 -8.61 -1.03
CA ALA A 78 3.90 -8.05 0.04
C ALA A 78 2.48 -7.75 -0.45
N PHE A 79 2.33 -7.09 -1.61
CA PHE A 79 1.02 -6.83 -2.21
C PHE A 79 0.27 -8.12 -2.59
N LYS A 80 0.96 -9.13 -3.11
CA LYS A 80 0.36 -10.44 -3.40
C LYS A 80 -0.14 -11.11 -2.12
N LYS A 81 0.60 -11.02 -1.02
CA LYS A 81 0.18 -11.57 0.29
C LYS A 81 -1.05 -10.86 0.83
N VAL A 82 -1.11 -9.53 0.76
CA VAL A 82 -2.32 -8.77 1.16
C VAL A 82 -3.52 -9.19 0.31
N ASN A 83 -3.33 -9.33 -1.00
CA ASN A 83 -4.39 -9.76 -1.92
C ASN A 83 -4.86 -11.20 -1.66
N ALA A 84 -4.00 -12.08 -1.18
CA ALA A 84 -4.34 -13.46 -0.84
C ALA A 84 -5.10 -13.61 0.49
N VAL A 85 -5.11 -12.60 1.37
CA VAL A 85 -5.85 -12.67 2.64
C VAL A 85 -7.35 -12.81 2.39
N PRO A 86 -8.03 -13.85 2.92
CA PRO A 86 -9.48 -14.01 2.79
C PRO A 86 -10.25 -12.89 3.49
N VAL A 87 -11.34 -12.46 2.85
CA VAL A 87 -12.31 -11.53 3.46
C VAL A 87 -13.04 -12.27 4.58
N PRO A 88 -13.16 -11.70 5.79
CA PRO A 88 -13.94 -12.31 6.86
C PRO A 88 -15.40 -12.56 6.44
N THR A 89 -15.83 -13.82 6.45
CA THR A 89 -17.21 -14.25 6.16
C THR A 89 -18.22 -13.82 7.22
N SER A 90 -17.77 -13.26 8.35
CA SER A 90 -18.62 -12.74 9.42
C SER A 90 -19.59 -11.64 8.96
N HIS A 91 -19.29 -10.95 7.86
CA HIS A 91 -20.20 -9.96 7.25
C HIS A 91 -21.23 -10.58 6.30
N MET A 92 -21.02 -11.80 5.80
CA MET A 92 -21.97 -12.45 4.88
C MET A 92 -23.14 -13.10 5.64
N SER A 93 -22.91 -13.56 6.87
CA SER A 93 -23.96 -14.13 7.73
C SER A 93 -24.95 -13.07 8.23
N ALA A 94 -24.47 -11.85 8.55
CA ALA A 94 -25.34 -10.76 9.00
C ALA A 94 -26.23 -10.21 7.86
N ALA A 95 -25.72 -10.13 6.63
CA ALA A 95 -26.51 -9.69 5.48
C ALA A 95 -27.65 -10.67 5.11
N ALA A 96 -27.42 -11.98 5.30
CA ALA A 96 -28.48 -12.98 5.11
C ALA A 96 -29.56 -12.95 6.20
N ALA A 97 -29.22 -12.50 7.42
CA ALA A 97 -30.16 -12.37 8.53
C ALA A 97 -30.98 -11.08 8.52
N THR A 98 -30.61 -10.08 7.70
CA THR A 98 -31.31 -8.79 7.59
C THR A 98 -31.99 -8.61 6.23
N THR A 99 -32.54 -9.70 5.66
CA THR A 99 -33.56 -9.63 4.60
C THR A 99 -34.92 -10.03 5.17
N THR A 100 -35.31 -9.41 6.29
CA THR A 100 -36.73 -9.24 6.60
C THR A 100 -37.13 -7.91 5.97
N ILE A 101 -37.75 -8.04 4.81
CA ILE A 101 -38.23 -6.97 3.94
C ILE A 101 -39.09 -6.00 4.75
N THR A 102 -38.67 -4.75 4.86
CA THR A 102 -39.60 -3.63 5.01
C THR A 102 -39.59 -2.88 3.67
N PRO A 103 -40.71 -2.80 2.93
CA PRO A 103 -40.78 -2.02 1.72
C PRO A 103 -40.81 -0.55 2.12
N VAL A 104 -39.66 0.12 2.08
CA VAL A 104 -39.58 1.58 2.21
C VAL A 104 -39.71 2.18 0.82
N THR A 105 -40.90 2.68 0.53
CA THR A 105 -41.15 3.63 -0.55
C THR A 105 -40.70 5.03 -0.09
N ASP A 106 -39.57 5.51 -0.59
CA ASP A 106 -39.12 6.91 -0.57
C ASP A 106 -37.98 6.95 -1.61
N ARG A 107 -38.06 7.44 -2.85
CA ARG A 107 -38.83 8.53 -3.45
C ARG A 107 -38.94 9.73 -2.53
N ASP A 108 -37.80 10.37 -2.29
CA ASP A 108 -37.59 11.84 -2.26
C ASP A 108 -36.39 12.17 -1.35
N ASN A 109 -35.22 12.39 -1.94
CA ASN A 109 -34.13 13.21 -1.37
C ASN A 109 -33.00 13.39 -2.41
N TYR A 110 -33.36 14.06 -3.50
CA TYR A 110 -32.42 14.84 -4.30
C TYR A 110 -32.68 16.29 -3.93
N GLU A 111 -32.08 16.79 -2.85
CA GLU A 111 -32.06 18.23 -2.63
C GLU A 111 -30.92 18.62 -1.68
N HIS A 112 -30.18 19.64 -2.11
CA HIS A 112 -29.40 20.57 -1.31
C HIS A 112 -28.13 20.07 -0.60
N ASP A 113 -26.97 20.42 -1.18
CA ASP A 113 -26.14 21.45 -0.53
C ASP A 113 -25.07 21.99 -1.50
N ASP A 114 -25.50 22.99 -2.28
CA ASP A 114 -24.63 24.00 -2.89
C ASP A 114 -24.46 25.15 -1.90
N HIS A 115 -23.38 25.17 -1.10
CA HIS A 115 -22.97 26.37 -0.37
C HIS A 115 -21.43 26.45 -0.32
N HIS A 116 -20.82 27.32 -1.12
CA HIS A 116 -20.55 28.75 -0.87
C HIS A 116 -19.46 29.03 0.19
N ASP A 117 -18.46 29.78 -0.30
CA ASP A 117 -17.61 30.74 0.41
C ASP A 117 -16.37 30.22 1.20
N ARG A 118 -15.17 30.59 0.73
CA ARG A 118 -14.55 31.87 1.13
C ARG A 118 -13.16 32.04 0.52
N ASP A 119 -13.14 32.88 -0.51
CA ASP A 119 -12.03 33.77 -0.79
C ASP A 119 -11.66 34.55 0.48
N ARG A 120 -10.43 34.40 0.97
CA ARG A 120 -9.80 35.36 1.87
C ARG A 120 -8.39 35.68 1.39
N GLY A 121 -8.34 36.76 0.62
CA GLY A 121 -7.49 37.91 0.94
C GLY A 121 -5.99 37.71 0.82
N TRP A 122 -5.48 38.01 -0.37
CA TRP A 122 -4.14 38.53 -0.55
C TRP A 122 -4.05 39.94 0.03
N GLY A 123 -3.10 40.17 0.93
CA GLY A 123 -2.66 41.52 1.30
C GLY A 123 -1.15 41.61 1.07
N PRO A 124 -0.64 42.62 0.33
CA PRO A 124 0.79 42.86 0.23
C PRO A 124 1.30 43.53 1.51
N ILE A 125 2.47 43.10 1.98
CA ILE A 125 3.23 43.80 3.02
C ILE A 125 4.28 44.62 2.26
N GLU A 126 4.09 45.93 2.26
CA GLU A 126 5.10 46.93 1.86
C GLU A 126 6.28 46.95 2.83
#